data_AF-A0A350X509-F1
#
_entry.id   AF-A0A350X509-F1
#
_cell.length_a   1.000
_cell.length_b   1.000
_cell.length_c   1.000
_cell.angle_alpha   90.00
_cell.angle_beta   90.00
_cell.angle_gamma   90.00
#
_symmetry.space_group_name_H-M   'P 1'
#
loop_
_entity.id
_entity.type
_entity.pdbx_description
1 polymer ?
#
loop_
_entity_poly.entity_id
_entity_poly.type
_entity_poly.pdbx_seq_one_letter_code
_entity_poly.pdbx_strand_id
1 'polypeptide(L)'
;MADLNGTMMQYFHWYIPDDGTLWDKVEHNAQELANAGFTAMWLPPAYKGIGGKSDVGYGVYDLFDLGEFNQKGSIRTKYGTREQYTNAIKALHKSGLQVYADAVLNHKMGADATETPLATPFWQDNRINPKGGLQKIKSHTKF
;
A
#
# COMPACT_ATOMS: atom_id res chain seq x y z
N MET A 1 1.40 27.86 -27.23
CA MET A 1 2.28 26.99 -26.42
C MET A 1 1.88 25.56 -26.74
N ALA A 2 2.83 24.65 -26.92
CA ALA A 2 2.46 23.25 -27.14
C ALA A 2 1.84 22.69 -25.85
N ASP A 3 0.73 21.96 -25.97
CA ASP A 3 0.12 21.29 -24.83
C ASP A 3 1.08 20.24 -24.26
N LEU A 4 1.24 20.22 -22.94
CA LEU A 4 2.10 19.24 -22.26
C LEU A 4 1.41 17.87 -22.28
N ASN A 5 2.08 16.84 -22.79
CA ASN A 5 1.58 15.46 -22.72
C ASN A 5 1.60 14.95 -21.27
N GLY A 6 0.51 14.33 -20.84
CA GLY A 6 0.44 13.67 -19.54
C GLY A 6 1.33 12.43 -19.51
N THR A 7 2.28 12.38 -18.57
CA THR A 7 3.21 11.25 -18.39
C THR A 7 3.25 10.83 -16.93
N MET A 8 2.88 9.58 -16.65
CA MET A 8 2.86 9.02 -15.30
C MET A 8 4.11 8.17 -15.03
N MET A 9 4.58 8.17 -13.78
CA MET A 9 5.63 7.25 -13.31
C MET A 9 5.16 6.45 -12.09
N GLN A 10 5.39 5.13 -12.13
CA GLN A 10 5.37 4.30 -10.91
C GLN A 10 6.65 4.58 -10.12
N TYR A 11 6.52 5.21 -8.95
CA TYR A 11 7.68 5.69 -8.17
C TYR A 11 8.16 4.70 -7.11
N PHE A 12 8.10 3.41 -7.43
CA PHE A 12 8.58 2.35 -6.54
C PHE A 12 8.91 1.07 -7.31
N HIS A 13 9.72 0.21 -6.69
CA HIS A 13 9.95 -1.16 -7.13
C HIS A 13 9.99 -2.10 -5.93
N TRP A 14 9.87 -3.41 -6.20
CA TRP A 14 9.73 -4.43 -5.15
C TRP A 14 10.89 -4.42 -4.12
N TYR A 15 12.11 -4.32 -4.63
CA TYR A 15 13.36 -4.46 -3.87
C TYR A 15 13.87 -3.18 -3.21
N ILE A 16 13.04 -2.13 -3.05
CA ILE A 16 13.42 -0.97 -2.25
C ILE A 16 13.78 -1.45 -0.84
N PRO A 17 14.90 -1.02 -0.24
CA PRO A 17 15.24 -1.34 1.14
C PRO A 17 14.14 -0.89 2.11
N ASP A 18 13.95 -1.61 3.21
CA ASP A 18 12.96 -1.27 4.22
C ASP A 18 13.46 -0.21 5.21
N ASP A 19 14.24 0.76 4.74
CA ASP A 19 14.91 1.79 5.55
C ASP A 19 14.00 2.97 5.93
N GLY A 20 12.82 3.10 5.32
CA GLY A 20 11.87 4.18 5.59
C GLY A 20 12.18 5.50 4.91
N THR A 21 12.99 5.49 3.83
CA THR A 21 13.48 6.71 3.17
C THR A 21 12.77 7.05 1.86
N LEU A 22 11.79 6.26 1.41
CA LEU A 22 11.16 6.47 0.11
C LEU A 22 10.42 7.82 0.05
N TRP A 23 9.70 8.19 1.09
CA TRP A 23 8.98 9.46 1.13
C TRP A 23 9.92 10.66 1.08
N ASP A 24 11.05 10.60 1.79
CA ASP A 24 12.07 11.65 1.70
C ASP A 24 12.63 11.73 0.27
N LYS A 25 12.89 10.59 -0.39
CA LYS A 25 13.36 10.57 -1.79
C LYS A 25 12.34 11.17 -2.76
N VAL A 26 11.04 10.95 -2.54
CA VAL A 26 9.98 11.59 -3.33
C VAL A 26 10.00 13.10 -3.12
N GLU A 27 10.09 13.55 -1.88
CA GLU A 27 10.16 14.98 -1.54
C GLU A 27 11.34 15.68 -2.21
N HIS A 28 12.54 15.10 -2.12
CA HIS A 28 13.76 15.68 -2.67
C HIS A 28 13.77 15.72 -4.22
N ASN A 29 13.16 14.73 -4.87
CA ASN A 29 13.22 14.59 -6.33
C ASN A 29 12.04 15.23 -7.07
N ALA A 30 11.04 15.77 -6.36
CA ALA A 30 9.80 16.27 -6.96
C ALA A 30 10.02 17.28 -8.11
N GLN A 31 10.91 18.26 -7.91
CA GLN A 31 11.21 19.27 -8.94
C GLN A 31 11.98 18.68 -10.13
N GLU A 32 12.90 17.75 -9.88
CA GLU A 32 13.66 17.08 -10.94
C GLU A 32 12.73 16.26 -11.83
N LEU A 33 11.77 15.54 -11.24
CA LEU A 33 10.77 14.76 -11.97
C LEU A 33 9.86 15.64 -12.83
N ALA A 34 9.42 16.78 -12.30
CA ALA A 34 8.64 17.75 -13.06
C ALA A 34 9.45 18.31 -14.24
N ASN A 35 10.72 18.66 -14.02
CA ASN A 35 11.62 19.16 -15.08
C ASN A 35 11.90 18.09 -16.15
N ALA A 36 11.88 16.81 -15.78
CA ALA A 36 12.00 15.69 -16.70
C ALA A 36 10.73 15.44 -17.55
N GLY A 37 9.63 16.15 -17.28
CA GLY A 37 8.39 16.09 -18.05
C GLY A 37 7.34 15.11 -17.51
N PHE A 38 7.54 14.55 -16.31
CA PHE A 38 6.47 13.81 -15.65
C PHE A 38 5.38 14.76 -15.18
N THR A 39 4.14 14.26 -15.13
CA THR A 39 2.97 15.03 -14.70
C THR A 39 2.22 14.36 -13.55
N ALA A 40 2.50 13.08 -13.26
CA ALA A 40 1.85 12.34 -12.18
C ALA A 40 2.71 11.21 -11.62
N MET A 41 2.63 10.98 -10.31
CA MET A 41 3.33 9.90 -9.61
C MET A 41 2.32 8.90 -9.03
N TRP A 42 2.48 7.63 -9.36
CA TRP A 42 1.85 6.53 -8.63
C TRP A 42 2.77 6.08 -7.50
N LEU A 43 2.32 6.30 -6.26
CA LEU A 43 3.02 5.94 -5.04
C LEU A 43 2.54 4.57 -4.53
N PRO A 44 3.41 3.77 -3.89
CA PRO A 44 3.02 2.46 -3.37
C PRO A 44 1.99 2.59 -2.24
N PRO A 45 1.35 1.49 -1.80
CA PRO A 45 0.42 1.52 -0.68
C PRO A 45 1.06 2.15 0.57
N ALA A 46 0.49 3.25 1.05
CA ALA A 46 1.07 4.07 2.11
C ALA A 46 0.64 3.66 3.53
N TYR A 47 -0.28 2.70 3.63
CA TYR A 47 -0.86 2.20 4.88
C TYR A 47 -0.16 0.94 5.41
N LYS A 48 -0.41 0.60 6.67
CA LYS A 48 0.25 -0.50 7.38
C LYS A 48 -0.09 -1.86 6.78
N GLY A 49 0.94 -2.63 6.44
CA GLY A 49 0.84 -4.02 6.00
C GLY A 49 1.11 -5.04 7.12
N ILE A 50 0.81 -6.31 6.88
CA ILE A 50 1.02 -7.43 7.80
C ILE A 50 2.50 -7.57 8.21
N GLY A 51 3.42 -7.30 7.28
CA GLY A 51 4.86 -7.29 7.54
C GLY A 51 5.38 -6.03 8.25
N GLY A 52 4.50 -5.14 8.70
CA GLY A 52 4.88 -3.87 9.34
C GLY A 52 5.78 -3.04 8.44
N LYS A 53 6.99 -2.74 8.91
CA LYS A 53 8.01 -1.98 8.16
C LYS A 53 8.59 -2.72 6.95
N SER A 54 8.41 -4.03 6.80
CA SER A 54 9.04 -4.80 5.71
C SER A 54 8.05 -5.21 4.62
N ASP A 55 6.76 -4.91 4.80
CA ASP A 55 5.72 -5.18 3.80
C ASP A 55 5.83 -4.21 2.61
N VAL A 56 5.65 -4.70 1.39
CA VAL A 56 5.58 -3.87 0.17
C VAL A 56 4.23 -3.13 0.09
N GLY A 57 3.28 -3.47 0.96
CA GLY A 57 2.00 -2.76 1.12
C GLY A 57 0.79 -3.51 0.60
N TYR A 58 0.99 -4.54 -0.22
CA TYR A 58 -0.10 -5.38 -0.73
C TYR A 58 -0.66 -6.35 0.33
N GLY A 59 0.12 -6.69 1.36
CA GLY A 59 -0.38 -7.42 2.52
C GLY A 59 -1.16 -6.51 3.46
N VAL A 60 -2.16 -5.77 2.95
CA VAL A 60 -2.82 -4.68 3.67
C VAL A 60 -3.42 -5.13 5.00
N TYR A 61 -3.00 -4.46 6.08
CA TYR A 61 -3.51 -4.71 7.42
C TYR A 61 -4.45 -3.60 7.86
N ASP A 62 -4.03 -2.33 7.91
CA ASP A 62 -4.86 -1.22 8.39
C ASP A 62 -4.77 -0.01 7.45
N LEU A 63 -5.84 0.23 6.68
CA LEU A 63 -5.96 1.30 5.69
C LEU A 63 -5.88 2.70 6.31
N PHE A 64 -6.14 2.84 7.61
CA PHE A 64 -6.13 4.14 8.31
C PHE A 64 -4.77 4.44 8.94
N ASP A 65 -3.90 3.45 9.11
CA ASP A 65 -2.57 3.62 9.65
C ASP A 65 -1.57 3.91 8.51
N LEU A 66 -1.38 5.18 8.17
CA LEU A 66 -0.41 5.64 7.16
C LEU A 66 1.05 5.64 7.65
N GLY A 67 1.38 4.78 8.61
CA GLY A 67 2.66 4.80 9.32
C GLY A 67 2.66 5.79 10.48
N GLU A 68 1.56 5.81 11.24
CA GLU A 68 1.29 6.73 12.35
C GLU A 68 1.20 5.99 13.70
N PHE A 69 0.67 4.76 13.70
CA PHE A 69 0.45 3.99 14.93
C PHE A 69 1.45 2.84 15.07
N ASN A 70 1.77 2.48 16.32
CA ASN A 70 2.61 1.31 16.60
C ASN A 70 1.79 0.02 16.43
N GLN A 71 1.72 -0.47 15.20
CA GLN A 71 1.04 -1.69 14.79
C GLN A 71 1.99 -2.57 13.98
N LYS A 72 1.85 -3.89 14.12
CA LYS A 72 2.70 -4.90 13.44
C LYS A 72 4.22 -4.69 13.68
N GLY A 73 4.58 -4.26 14.90
CA GLY A 73 5.97 -4.12 15.33
C GLY A 73 6.69 -2.87 14.79
N SER A 74 5.97 -1.89 14.25
CA SER A 74 6.55 -0.66 13.72
C SER A 74 5.56 0.51 13.71
N ILE A 75 6.06 1.73 13.92
CA ILE A 75 5.28 2.95 13.65
C ILE A 75 5.20 3.18 12.14
N ARG A 76 6.35 3.44 11.49
CA ARG A 76 6.43 3.67 10.05
C ARG A 76 6.04 2.44 9.22
N THR A 77 5.65 2.68 7.96
CA THR A 77 5.61 1.63 6.94
C THR A 77 7.01 1.36 6.39
N LYS A 78 7.11 0.52 5.35
CA LYS A 78 8.35 0.35 4.59
C LYS A 78 8.92 1.66 4.04
N TYR A 79 8.03 2.59 3.73
CA TYR A 79 8.34 3.79 2.95
C TYR A 79 8.60 5.03 3.80
N GLY A 80 8.09 5.07 5.03
CA GLY A 80 8.26 6.16 5.97
C GLY A 80 7.04 6.35 6.87
N THR A 81 6.98 7.48 7.57
CA THR A 81 5.86 7.89 8.43
C THR A 81 4.79 8.65 7.66
N ARG A 82 3.61 8.82 8.29
CA ARG A 82 2.52 9.66 7.77
C ARG A 82 2.96 11.09 7.51
N GLU A 83 3.82 11.65 8.36
CA GLU A 83 4.35 13.01 8.17
C GLU A 83 5.19 13.10 6.89
N GLN A 84 6.17 12.21 6.71
CA GLN A 84 7.01 12.15 5.51
C GLN A 84 6.16 11.96 4.24
N TYR A 85 5.15 11.08 4.29
CA TYR A 85 4.22 10.88 3.17
C TYR A 85 3.49 12.17 2.78
N THR A 86 2.98 12.91 3.76
CA THR A 86 2.29 14.19 3.49
C THR A 86 3.24 15.28 2.97
N ASN A 87 4.50 15.31 3.42
CA ASN A 87 5.50 16.25 2.93
C ASN A 87 5.90 15.95 1.48
N ALA A 88 6.10 14.67 1.16
CA ALA A 88 6.31 14.19 -0.20
C ALA A 88 5.17 14.62 -1.15
N ILE A 89 3.91 14.43 -0.76
CA ILE A 89 2.74 14.88 -1.55
C ILE A 89 2.74 16.39 -1.74
N LYS A 90 3.01 17.18 -0.69
CA LYS A 90 3.09 18.64 -0.80
C LYS A 90 4.18 19.08 -1.79
N ALA A 91 5.34 18.43 -1.77
CA ALA A 91 6.43 18.73 -2.69
C ALA A 91 6.08 18.38 -4.15
N LEU A 92 5.42 17.26 -4.39
CA LEU A 92 4.89 16.88 -5.70
C LEU A 92 3.88 17.92 -6.21
N HIS A 93 2.89 18.29 -5.39
CA HIS A 93 1.90 19.32 -5.76
C HIS A 93 2.54 20.68 -6.01
N LYS A 94 3.52 21.10 -5.19
CA LYS A 94 4.27 22.35 -5.38
C LYS A 94 5.04 22.36 -6.71
N SER A 95 5.45 21.19 -7.19
CA SER A 95 6.14 20.99 -8.48
C SER A 95 5.16 20.79 -9.65
N GLY A 96 3.84 20.89 -9.43
CA GLY A 96 2.83 20.70 -10.47
C GLY A 96 2.53 19.24 -10.82
N LEU A 97 3.00 18.28 -10.01
CA LEU A 97 2.77 16.85 -10.21
C LEU A 97 1.50 16.39 -9.50
N GLN A 98 0.67 15.58 -10.17
CA GLN A 98 -0.43 14.86 -9.52
C GLN A 98 0.08 13.65 -8.74
N VAL A 99 -0.69 13.21 -7.75
CA VAL A 99 -0.38 12.01 -6.96
C VAL A 99 -1.52 11.01 -7.04
N TYR A 100 -1.18 9.76 -7.35
CA TYR A 100 -2.09 8.63 -7.31
C TYR A 100 -1.66 7.67 -6.20
N ALA A 101 -2.56 7.45 -5.24
CA ALA A 101 -2.37 6.49 -4.17
C ALA A 101 -2.81 5.10 -4.63
N ASP A 102 -2.03 4.08 -4.28
CA ASP A 102 -2.42 2.69 -4.47
C ASP A 102 -3.57 2.29 -3.53
N ALA A 103 -4.56 1.57 -4.05
CA ALA A 103 -5.77 1.18 -3.33
C ALA A 103 -5.96 -0.34 -3.38
N VAL A 104 -5.50 -1.01 -2.33
CA VAL A 104 -5.60 -2.48 -2.16
C VAL A 104 -6.88 -2.78 -1.37
N LEU A 105 -7.97 -3.00 -2.10
CA LEU A 105 -9.32 -3.19 -1.53
C LEU A 105 -9.86 -4.61 -1.69
N ASN A 106 -9.11 -5.49 -2.33
CA ASN A 106 -9.53 -6.88 -2.61
C ASN A 106 -9.57 -7.76 -1.35
N HIS A 107 -8.69 -7.51 -0.38
CA HIS A 107 -8.54 -8.36 0.81
C HIS A 107 -7.96 -7.57 1.99
N LYS A 108 -7.83 -8.24 3.14
CA LYS A 108 -7.11 -7.77 4.32
C LYS A 108 -6.32 -8.94 4.89
N MET A 109 -5.07 -8.71 5.30
CA MET A 109 -4.15 -9.72 5.82
C MET A 109 -3.60 -9.31 7.19
N GLY A 110 -3.24 -10.28 8.01
CA GLY A 110 -2.65 -10.02 9.32
C GLY A 110 -3.68 -9.76 10.42
N ALA A 111 -4.82 -10.45 10.38
CA ALA A 111 -5.83 -10.38 11.44
C ALA A 111 -5.20 -10.61 12.82
N ASP A 112 -5.65 -9.85 13.82
CA ASP A 112 -5.14 -9.93 15.19
C ASP A 112 -5.53 -11.22 15.91
N ALA A 113 -6.61 -11.85 15.47
CA ALA A 113 -7.03 -13.15 15.97
C ALA A 113 -7.81 -13.97 14.94
N THR A 114 -7.93 -15.26 15.23
CA THR A 114 -8.82 -16.16 14.49
C THR A 114 -10.23 -16.13 15.07
N GLU A 115 -11.22 -16.25 14.20
CA GLU A 115 -12.60 -16.57 14.58
C GLU A 115 -12.97 -17.96 14.06
N THR A 116 -14.11 -18.50 14.51
CA THR A 116 -14.59 -19.83 14.10
C THR A 116 -15.90 -19.76 13.30
N PRO A 117 -15.87 -19.28 12.04
CA PRO A 117 -17.05 -19.26 11.19
C PRO A 117 -17.35 -20.65 10.59
N LEU A 118 -18.54 -20.78 10.00
CA LEU A 118 -18.86 -21.85 9.08
C LEU A 118 -18.40 -21.47 7.67
N ALA A 119 -17.78 -22.40 6.95
CA ALA A 119 -17.35 -22.22 5.57
C ALA A 119 -17.65 -23.44 4.71
N THR A 120 -17.86 -23.22 3.40
CA THR A 120 -18.08 -24.27 2.40
C THR A 120 -16.76 -24.55 1.67
N PRO A 121 -16.27 -25.79 1.64
CA PRO A 121 -15.06 -26.13 0.89
C PRO A 121 -15.33 -26.15 -0.61
N PHE A 122 -14.37 -25.67 -1.42
CA PHE A 122 -14.38 -25.72 -2.88
C PHE A 122 -13.12 -26.43 -3.40
N TRP A 123 -13.14 -26.85 -4.67
CA TRP A 123 -11.95 -27.42 -5.32
C TRP A 123 -10.96 -26.32 -5.70
N GLN A 124 -9.67 -26.65 -5.81
CA GLN A 124 -8.63 -25.68 -6.13
C GLN A 124 -8.83 -25.05 -7.52
N ASP A 125 -9.34 -25.83 -8.47
CA ASP A 125 -9.62 -25.49 -9.86
C ASP A 125 -11.09 -25.12 -10.13
N ASN A 126 -11.97 -25.21 -9.13
CA ASN A 126 -13.40 -24.90 -9.26
C ASN A 126 -13.95 -24.21 -8.00
N ARG A 127 -14.01 -22.86 -8.08
CA ARG A 127 -14.56 -22.00 -7.02
C ARG A 127 -16.07 -21.74 -7.17
N ILE A 128 -16.77 -22.49 -8.03
CA ILE A 128 -18.21 -22.35 -8.29
C ILE A 128 -19.00 -23.48 -7.66
N ASN A 129 -18.47 -24.72 -7.69
CA ASN A 129 -19.18 -25.90 -7.21
C ASN A 129 -18.59 -26.42 -5.88
N PRO A 130 -19.38 -26.51 -4.80
CA PRO A 130 -18.91 -27.00 -3.51
C PRO A 130 -18.34 -28.43 -3.56
N LYS A 131 -17.27 -28.64 -2.80
CA LYS A 131 -16.69 -29.98 -2.55
C LYS A 131 -17.45 -30.74 -1.45
N GLY A 132 -18.24 -30.05 -0.63
CA GLY A 132 -19.00 -30.64 0.47
C GLY A 132 -19.84 -29.62 1.23
N GLY A 133 -20.43 -30.04 2.36
CA GLY A 133 -21.25 -29.19 3.22
C GLY A 133 -20.46 -28.20 4.09
N LEU A 134 -21.18 -27.39 4.86
CA LEU A 134 -20.60 -26.40 5.78
C LEU A 134 -19.76 -27.07 6.88
N GLN A 135 -18.61 -26.46 7.18
CA GLN A 135 -17.69 -26.92 8.22
C GLN A 135 -17.26 -25.75 9.10
N LYS A 136 -17.08 -26.01 10.40
CA LYS A 136 -16.42 -25.04 11.29
C LYS A 136 -14.94 -24.99 10.93
N ILE A 137 -14.41 -23.81 10.65
CA ILE A 137 -12.99 -23.58 10.40
C ILE A 137 -12.46 -22.52 11.35
N LYS A 138 -11.15 -22.50 11.60
CA LYS A 138 -10.48 -21.32 12.19
C LYS A 138 -9.95 -20.45 11.05
N SER A 139 -10.33 -19.18 11.03
CA SER A 139 -9.91 -18.23 9.99
C SER A 139 -9.49 -16.89 10.60
N HIS A 140 -8.51 -16.25 10.00
CA HIS A 140 -7.97 -14.94 10.40
C HIS A 140 -8.89 -13.82 9.91
N THR A 141 -9.95 -13.52 10.65
CA THR A 141 -10.99 -12.54 10.27
C THR A 141 -11.19 -11.39 11.27
N LYS A 142 -10.57 -11.45 12.46
CA LYS A 142 -10.67 -10.39 13.48
C LYS A 142 -9.55 -9.36 13.33
N PHE A 143 -9.90 -8.12 13.00
CA PHE A 143 -9.01 -6.98 12.82
C PHE A 143 -9.43 -5.80 13.70
#